data_AF-A0A086SZR2-F1
#
_entry.id   AF-A0A086SZR2-F1
#
_cell.length_a   1.000
_cell.length_b   1.000
_cell.length_c   1.000
_cell.angle_alpha   90.00
_cell.angle_beta   90.00
_cell.angle_gamma   90.00
#
_symmetry.space_group_name_H-M   'P 1'
#
loop_
_entity.id
_entity.type
_entity.pdbx_description
1 polymer ?
#
loop_
_entity_poly.entity_id
_entity_poly.type
_entity_poly.pdbx_seq_one_letter_code
_entity_poly.pdbx_strand_id
1 'polypeptide(L)'
;MSSRASPMDADYDDSGEILEIEAVKKLLRTPYDDVFQLSDDGLTYKKPDTLLGVPVQRITEDSPYWEQSWLSLDAFLAEEEQEEELKREFRRRVDLDTTNNEDLRKTFKRHQDKVSHHRKIRQVFKEMPSPHPNQLVSKRYLPSQGLCSQVTMYFLGCKVTDFEILANRGLMGMEPWDFVRWRIGKVLADRMRVGLPGKVDVKNVITNIGGKKSEDPLFRQALLLSARLQGRSNVYGPKKKSGSYKNPGKEKLTFGPKPRGGGRSAARLRSHKTEDALREEAEKDRRERKAARRAQQQQGTGYQGVNGYRHKMTAGS
;
A
#
# COMPACT_ATOMS: atom_id res chain seq x y z
N MET A 1 55.77 -16.84 23.63
CA MET A 1 54.50 -17.43 24.13
C MET A 1 53.65 -16.27 24.65
N SER A 2 52.45 -15.94 24.22
CA SER A 2 51.53 -16.46 23.22
C SER A 2 50.69 -15.28 22.77
N SER A 3 50.37 -15.22 21.47
CA SER A 3 49.51 -14.21 20.85
C SER A 3 48.09 -14.24 21.42
N ARG A 4 47.43 -13.07 21.40
CA ARG A 4 46.05 -12.98 20.91
C ARG A 4 45.75 -11.55 20.48
N ALA A 5 45.83 -11.34 19.16
CA ALA A 5 45.09 -10.31 18.48
C ALA A 5 43.58 -10.55 18.74
N SER A 6 42.84 -9.50 19.10
CA SER A 6 41.38 -9.53 19.06
C SER A 6 40.95 -9.46 17.59
N PRO A 7 40.11 -10.40 17.12
CA PRO A 7 39.62 -10.40 15.76
C PRO A 7 38.47 -9.41 15.58
N MET A 8 38.38 -8.90 14.35
CA MET A 8 37.18 -8.35 13.71
C MET A 8 35.89 -8.94 14.28
N ASP A 9 34.95 -8.06 14.62
CA ASP A 9 33.53 -8.36 14.54
C ASP A 9 32.84 -7.26 13.71
N ALA A 10 32.75 -7.60 12.42
CA ALA A 10 31.75 -7.18 11.45
C ALA A 10 31.53 -5.68 11.26
N ASP A 11 32.23 -5.14 10.26
CA ASP A 11 31.67 -4.21 9.29
C ASP A 11 30.24 -4.65 8.92
N TYR A 12 29.25 -4.04 9.56
CA TYR A 12 27.89 -4.03 9.06
C TYR A 12 27.94 -3.10 7.85
N ASP A 13 27.82 -3.68 6.65
CA ASP A 13 27.87 -3.01 5.35
C ASP A 13 26.83 -1.88 5.23
N ASP A 14 27.14 -0.73 5.83
CA ASP A 14 26.40 0.53 5.72
C ASP A 14 26.51 1.07 4.28
N SER A 15 27.58 0.73 3.55
CA SER A 15 27.72 1.02 2.13
C SER A 15 26.60 0.39 1.29
N GLY A 16 26.18 -0.84 1.58
CA GLY A 16 25.10 -1.53 0.89
C GLY A 16 23.73 -0.86 1.10
N GLU A 17 23.38 -0.48 2.33
CA GLU A 17 22.10 0.22 2.60
C GLU A 17 22.13 1.67 2.08
N ILE A 18 23.28 2.36 2.13
CA ILE A 18 23.44 3.72 1.57
C ILE A 18 23.32 3.71 0.04
N LEU A 19 23.98 2.79 -0.66
CA LEU A 19 23.91 2.67 -2.12
C LEU A 19 22.50 2.33 -2.60
N GLU A 20 21.77 1.47 -1.86
CA GLU A 20 20.35 1.21 -2.13
C GLU A 20 19.48 2.46 -1.95
N ILE A 21 19.73 3.27 -0.91
CA ILE A 21 19.00 4.52 -0.66
C ILE A 21 19.27 5.56 -1.76
N GLU A 22 20.51 5.71 -2.22
CA GLU A 22 20.84 6.62 -3.32
C GLU A 22 20.22 6.20 -4.64
N ALA A 23 20.26 4.91 -4.96
CA ALA A 23 19.60 4.36 -6.14
C ALA A 23 18.08 4.62 -6.12
N VAL A 24 17.44 4.45 -4.96
CA VAL A 24 16.01 4.76 -4.78
C VAL A 24 15.74 6.26 -4.91
N LYS A 25 16.56 7.11 -4.31
CA LYS A 25 16.41 8.58 -4.43
C LYS A 25 16.53 9.02 -5.89
N LYS A 26 17.54 8.51 -6.61
CA LYS A 26 17.72 8.77 -8.04
C LYS A 26 16.52 8.29 -8.84
N LEU A 27 16.04 7.07 -8.57
CA LEU A 27 14.86 6.52 -9.23
C LEU A 27 13.62 7.40 -9.01
N LEU A 28 13.35 7.80 -7.77
CA LEU A 28 12.19 8.62 -7.43
C LEU A 28 12.24 9.99 -8.11
N ARG A 29 13.43 10.55 -8.31
CA ARG A 29 13.66 11.84 -8.98
C ARG A 29 13.56 11.79 -10.50
N THR A 30 13.32 10.62 -11.11
CA THR A 30 13.18 10.51 -12.56
C THR A 30 12.06 11.44 -13.06
N PRO A 31 12.34 12.37 -13.99
CA PRO A 31 11.34 13.23 -14.62
C PRO A 31 10.35 12.44 -15.49
N TYR A 32 9.15 13.01 -15.69
CA TYR A 32 8.13 12.43 -16.57
C TYR A 32 8.63 12.31 -18.03
N ASP A 33 9.22 13.37 -18.56
CA ASP A 33 9.64 13.45 -19.97
C ASP A 33 10.79 12.50 -20.33
N ASP A 34 11.56 12.03 -19.33
CA ASP A 34 12.61 11.03 -19.53
C ASP A 34 12.05 9.62 -19.79
N VAL A 35 10.77 9.40 -19.45
CA VAL A 35 10.12 8.09 -19.50
C VAL A 35 9.02 8.05 -20.54
N PHE A 36 8.17 9.08 -20.57
CA PHE A 36 6.97 9.11 -21.38
C PHE A 36 7.15 10.01 -22.58
N GLN A 37 6.72 9.51 -23.73
CA GLN A 37 6.65 10.29 -24.96
C GLN A 37 5.23 10.21 -25.48
N LEU A 38 4.64 11.36 -25.81
CA LEU A 38 3.30 11.44 -26.38
C LEU A 38 3.34 11.46 -27.92
N SER A 39 2.20 11.24 -28.54
CA SER A 39 1.97 11.53 -29.95
C SER A 39 2.07 13.02 -30.24
N ASP A 40 2.22 13.37 -31.52
CA ASP A 40 2.48 14.76 -31.91
C ASP A 40 1.27 15.67 -31.63
N ASP A 41 0.07 15.09 -31.60
CA ASP A 41 -1.19 15.72 -31.15
C ASP A 41 -1.35 15.74 -29.61
N GLY A 42 -0.44 15.11 -28.86
CA GLY A 42 -0.49 15.01 -27.40
C GLY A 42 -1.61 14.12 -26.85
N LEU A 43 -2.36 13.40 -27.69
CA LEU A 43 -3.57 12.68 -27.26
C LEU A 43 -3.29 11.26 -26.75
N THR A 44 -2.19 10.64 -27.19
CA THR A 44 -1.86 9.25 -26.85
C THR A 44 -0.38 9.09 -26.48
N TYR A 45 -0.05 7.99 -25.79
CA TYR A 45 1.34 7.65 -25.51
C TYR A 45 2.00 6.94 -26.72
N LYS A 46 3.20 7.39 -27.09
CA LYS A 46 4.12 6.70 -28.00
C LYS A 46 5.15 5.85 -27.25
N LYS A 47 5.58 6.28 -26.06
CA LYS A 47 6.50 5.52 -25.19
C LYS A 47 6.10 5.56 -23.71
N PRO A 48 6.48 4.53 -22.93
CA PRO A 48 7.07 3.24 -23.35
C PRO A 48 6.11 2.38 -24.19
N ASP A 49 6.64 1.33 -24.86
CA ASP A 49 5.85 0.36 -25.65
C ASP A 49 4.68 -0.24 -24.88
N THR A 50 4.79 -0.34 -23.55
CA THR A 50 3.71 -0.81 -22.68
C THR A 50 2.51 0.13 -22.59
N LEU A 51 2.61 1.33 -23.14
CA LEU A 51 1.56 2.35 -23.19
C LEU A 51 1.20 2.78 -24.61
N LEU A 52 1.78 2.17 -25.64
CA LEU A 52 1.53 2.58 -27.01
C LEU A 52 0.02 2.65 -27.31
N GLY A 53 -0.44 3.83 -27.75
CA GLY A 53 -1.84 4.11 -28.10
C GLY A 53 -2.80 4.26 -26.92
N VAL A 54 -2.32 4.25 -25.66
CA VAL A 54 -3.14 4.58 -24.50
C VAL A 54 -3.52 6.07 -24.56
N PRO A 55 -4.79 6.45 -24.37
CA PRO A 55 -5.18 7.85 -24.30
C PRO A 55 -4.61 8.56 -23.07
N VAL A 56 -4.25 9.83 -23.22
CA VAL A 56 -3.81 10.70 -22.11
C VAL A 56 -5.01 11.15 -21.28
N GLN A 57 -6.12 11.50 -21.95
CA GLN A 57 -7.36 11.87 -21.27
C GLN A 57 -8.02 10.64 -20.63
N ARG A 58 -8.69 10.84 -19.50
CA ARG A 58 -9.41 9.75 -18.81
C ARG A 58 -10.46 9.17 -19.75
N ILE A 59 -10.45 7.84 -19.92
CA ILE A 59 -11.47 7.15 -20.71
C ILE A 59 -12.77 7.00 -19.92
N THR A 60 -13.88 7.02 -20.63
CA THR A 60 -15.22 6.60 -20.19
C THR A 60 -15.67 5.40 -21.02
N GLU A 61 -16.83 4.82 -20.71
CA GLU A 61 -17.39 3.70 -21.47
C GLU A 61 -17.77 4.07 -22.91
N ASP A 62 -18.03 5.35 -23.17
CA ASP A 62 -18.28 5.88 -24.52
C ASP A 62 -17.00 6.16 -25.32
N SER A 63 -15.82 5.97 -24.71
CA SER A 63 -14.54 6.25 -25.37
C SER A 63 -14.29 5.26 -26.52
N PRO A 64 -13.72 5.69 -27.66
CA PRO A 64 -13.26 4.78 -28.71
C PRO A 64 -12.19 3.77 -28.24
N TYR A 65 -11.53 4.07 -27.11
CA TYR A 65 -10.57 3.16 -26.49
C TYR A 65 -11.24 2.13 -25.56
N TRP A 66 -12.50 2.29 -25.20
CA TRP A 66 -13.21 1.33 -24.35
C TRP A 66 -13.38 -0.02 -25.05
N GLU A 67 -13.45 -1.09 -24.27
CA GLU A 67 -13.80 -2.44 -24.73
C GLU A 67 -15.04 -2.89 -23.98
N GLN A 68 -16.08 -3.35 -24.68
CA GLN A 68 -17.36 -3.76 -24.08
C GLN A 68 -17.21 -4.91 -23.08
N SER A 69 -16.14 -5.70 -23.20
CA SER A 69 -15.84 -6.80 -22.28
C SER A 69 -15.24 -6.36 -20.95
N TRP A 70 -14.85 -5.08 -20.80
CA TRP A 70 -14.27 -4.58 -19.56
C TRP A 70 -15.33 -4.32 -18.48
N LEU A 71 -14.98 -4.68 -17.24
CA LEU A 71 -15.78 -4.32 -16.09
C LEU A 71 -15.83 -2.80 -15.92
N SER A 72 -17.00 -2.29 -15.57
CA SER A 72 -17.25 -0.87 -15.34
C SER A 72 -16.69 -0.40 -13.98
N LEU A 73 -15.96 0.71 -14.00
CA LEU A 73 -15.54 1.38 -12.75
C LEU A 73 -16.74 2.02 -12.06
N ASP A 74 -17.64 2.65 -12.81
CA ASP A 74 -18.77 3.38 -12.25
C ASP A 74 -19.81 2.43 -11.65
N ALA A 75 -20.07 1.29 -12.29
CA ALA A 75 -20.89 0.23 -11.71
C ALA A 75 -20.28 -0.29 -10.39
N PHE A 76 -18.97 -0.54 -10.36
CA PHE A 76 -18.29 -0.96 -9.12
C PHE A 76 -18.40 0.10 -8.01
N LEU A 77 -18.28 1.40 -8.35
CA LEU A 77 -18.40 2.47 -7.36
C LEU A 77 -19.83 2.62 -6.83
N ALA A 78 -20.85 2.34 -7.66
CA ALA A 78 -22.25 2.36 -7.26
C ALA A 78 -22.60 1.27 -6.22
N GLU A 79 -21.89 0.14 -6.21
CA GLU A 79 -22.08 -0.96 -5.25
C GLU A 79 -21.64 -0.62 -3.80
N GLU A 80 -20.95 0.52 -3.56
CA GLU A 80 -20.43 0.89 -2.22
C GLU A 80 -21.54 0.94 -1.16
N GLU A 81 -22.70 1.50 -1.49
CA GLU A 81 -23.82 1.65 -0.54
C GLU A 81 -24.41 0.29 -0.14
N GLN A 82 -24.56 -0.62 -1.11
CA GLN A 82 -25.05 -1.98 -0.86
C GLN A 82 -24.10 -2.75 0.07
N GLU A 83 -22.79 -2.65 -0.15
CA GLU A 83 -21.79 -3.28 0.71
C GLU A 83 -21.74 -2.63 2.11
N GLU A 84 -22.04 -1.33 2.24
CA GLU A 84 -22.20 -0.69 3.54
C GLU A 84 -23.42 -1.22 4.31
N GLU A 85 -24.55 -1.45 3.64
CA GLU A 85 -25.73 -2.03 4.27
C GLU A 85 -25.48 -3.47 4.73
N LEU A 86 -24.89 -4.31 3.87
CA LEU A 86 -24.52 -5.68 4.24
C LEU A 86 -23.57 -5.69 5.46
N LYS A 87 -22.60 -4.79 5.50
CA LYS A 87 -21.72 -4.64 6.68
C LYS A 87 -22.52 -4.27 7.94
N ARG A 88 -23.49 -3.35 7.86
CA ARG A 88 -24.35 -2.97 9.00
C ARG A 88 -25.21 -4.15 9.47
N GLU A 89 -25.81 -4.87 8.53
CA GLU A 89 -26.65 -6.02 8.80
C GLU A 89 -25.86 -7.14 9.52
N PHE A 90 -24.74 -7.56 8.93
CA PHE A 90 -23.90 -8.60 9.54
C PHE A 90 -23.29 -8.15 10.87
N ARG A 91 -23.04 -6.85 11.06
CA ARG A 91 -22.62 -6.33 12.35
C ARG A 91 -23.68 -6.57 13.43
N ARG A 92 -24.94 -6.22 13.14
CA ARG A 92 -26.07 -6.44 14.06
C ARG A 92 -26.23 -7.92 14.40
N ARG A 93 -26.12 -8.80 13.40
CA ARG A 93 -26.19 -10.25 13.62
C ARG A 93 -25.06 -10.75 14.54
N VAL A 94 -23.83 -10.28 14.35
CA VAL A 94 -22.70 -10.62 15.24
C VAL A 94 -22.90 -10.08 16.65
N ASP A 95 -23.44 -8.88 16.82
CA ASP A 95 -23.68 -8.28 18.13
C ASP A 95 -24.81 -9.00 18.91
N LEU A 96 -25.76 -9.63 18.21
CA LEU A 96 -26.85 -10.43 18.80
C LEU A 96 -26.48 -11.92 19.00
N ASP A 97 -25.36 -12.37 18.42
CA ASP A 97 -24.96 -13.77 18.47
C ASP A 97 -24.32 -14.14 19.82
N THR A 98 -25.04 -14.95 20.60
CA THR A 98 -24.59 -15.50 21.88
C THR A 98 -23.74 -16.77 21.73
N THR A 99 -23.71 -17.37 20.52
CA THR A 99 -23.09 -18.68 20.26
C THR A 99 -21.67 -18.59 19.70
N ASN A 100 -21.15 -17.38 19.47
CA ASN A 100 -19.81 -17.13 18.93
C ASN A 100 -19.57 -17.85 17.59
N ASN A 101 -20.53 -17.76 16.68
CA ASN A 101 -20.49 -18.36 15.35
C ASN A 101 -19.35 -17.78 14.50
N GLU A 102 -18.38 -18.62 14.15
CA GLU A 102 -17.19 -18.21 13.42
C GLU A 102 -17.50 -17.78 11.97
N ASP A 103 -18.43 -18.45 11.30
CA ASP A 103 -18.79 -18.16 9.91
C ASP A 103 -19.50 -16.81 9.78
N LEU A 104 -20.32 -16.48 10.78
CA LEU A 104 -20.94 -15.15 10.87
C LEU A 104 -19.87 -14.06 11.03
N ARG A 105 -18.88 -14.28 11.90
CA ARG A 105 -17.76 -13.35 12.10
C ARG A 105 -16.88 -13.21 10.86
N LYS A 106 -16.60 -14.32 10.15
CA LYS A 106 -15.89 -14.32 8.86
C LYS A 106 -16.65 -13.54 7.81
N THR A 107 -17.97 -13.70 7.74
CA THR A 107 -18.82 -12.99 6.79
C THR A 107 -18.87 -11.50 7.10
N PHE A 108 -19.05 -11.12 8.36
CA PHE A 108 -18.95 -9.73 8.79
C PHE A 108 -17.59 -9.11 8.42
N LYS A 109 -16.49 -9.83 8.71
CA LYS A 109 -15.13 -9.40 8.36
C LYS A 109 -14.97 -9.19 6.86
N ARG A 110 -15.50 -10.08 6.03
CA ARG A 110 -15.49 -9.96 4.56
C ARG A 110 -16.17 -8.67 4.09
N HIS A 111 -17.38 -8.37 4.56
CA HIS A 111 -18.07 -7.12 4.20
C HIS A 111 -17.35 -5.88 4.75
N GLN A 112 -16.80 -5.96 5.96
CA GLN A 112 -15.97 -4.90 6.51
C GLN A 112 -14.73 -4.60 5.63
N ASP A 113 -14.06 -5.63 5.13
CA ASP A 113 -12.91 -5.48 4.23
C ASP A 113 -13.33 -4.95 2.87
N LYS A 114 -14.44 -5.44 2.30
CA LYS A 114 -15.00 -4.93 1.05
C LYS A 114 -15.32 -3.44 1.12
N VAL A 115 -16.01 -2.96 2.16
CA VAL A 115 -16.28 -1.53 2.37
C VAL A 115 -14.98 -0.72 2.46
N SER A 116 -13.96 -1.27 3.12
CA SER A 116 -12.65 -0.62 3.20
C SER A 116 -11.98 -0.53 1.83
N HIS A 117 -12.13 -1.56 0.98
CA HIS A 117 -11.66 -1.55 -0.40
C HIS A 117 -12.43 -0.55 -1.26
N HIS A 118 -13.77 -0.51 -1.22
CA HIS A 118 -14.58 0.48 -1.97
C HIS A 118 -14.13 1.90 -1.64
N ARG A 119 -14.00 2.24 -0.36
CA ARG A 119 -13.56 3.57 0.06
C ARG A 119 -12.17 3.94 -0.47
N LYS A 120 -11.22 2.99 -0.48
CA LYS A 120 -9.89 3.20 -1.03
C LYS A 120 -9.93 3.38 -2.55
N ILE A 121 -10.67 2.53 -3.26
CA ILE A 121 -10.83 2.60 -4.72
C ILE A 121 -11.49 3.93 -5.09
N ARG A 122 -12.57 4.31 -4.41
CA ARG A 122 -13.23 5.60 -4.58
C ARG A 122 -12.28 6.77 -4.35
N GLN A 123 -11.51 6.75 -3.26
CA GLN A 123 -10.53 7.81 -2.97
C GLN A 123 -9.56 8.04 -4.14
N VAL A 124 -9.09 6.97 -4.78
CA VAL A 124 -8.08 7.07 -5.83
C VAL A 124 -8.72 7.34 -7.19
N PHE A 125 -9.83 6.68 -7.52
CA PHE A 125 -10.35 6.63 -8.89
C PHE A 125 -11.62 7.44 -9.14
N LYS A 126 -12.33 7.92 -8.11
CA LYS A 126 -13.60 8.65 -8.32
C LYS A 126 -13.40 10.02 -8.94
N GLU A 127 -12.39 10.75 -8.47
CA GLU A 127 -12.22 12.15 -8.83
C GLU A 127 -11.25 12.33 -10.01
N MET A 128 -11.54 13.33 -10.83
CA MET A 128 -10.57 13.87 -11.78
C MET A 128 -9.47 14.59 -10.99
N PRO A 129 -8.20 14.45 -11.35
CA PRO A 129 -7.70 14.01 -12.66
C PRO A 129 -7.21 12.55 -12.73
N SER A 130 -7.63 11.66 -11.82
CA SER A 130 -7.09 10.28 -11.81
C SER A 130 -7.40 9.55 -13.13
N PRO A 131 -6.40 8.93 -13.77
CA PRO A 131 -6.63 8.06 -14.92
C PRO A 131 -7.51 6.87 -14.56
N HIS A 132 -8.20 6.33 -15.56
CA HIS A 132 -8.99 5.10 -15.42
C HIS A 132 -8.06 3.89 -15.20
N PRO A 133 -8.43 2.86 -14.40
CA PRO A 133 -7.60 1.67 -14.20
C PRO A 133 -7.14 1.01 -15.51
N ASN A 134 -8.02 0.92 -16.51
CA ASN A 134 -7.72 0.34 -17.83
C ASN A 134 -6.76 1.21 -18.69
N GLN A 135 -6.29 2.35 -18.19
CA GLN A 135 -5.22 3.15 -18.80
C GLN A 135 -3.86 2.92 -18.14
N LEU A 136 -3.74 1.92 -17.25
CA LEU A 136 -2.46 1.58 -16.64
C LEU A 136 -1.46 1.08 -17.69
N VAL A 137 -1.91 0.31 -18.69
CA VAL A 137 -1.09 -0.25 -19.78
C VAL A 137 -1.94 -0.37 -21.05
N SER A 138 -1.30 -0.53 -22.22
CA SER A 138 -2.00 -0.69 -23.49
C SER A 138 -2.84 -1.97 -23.53
N LYS A 139 -3.94 -1.96 -24.30
CA LYS A 139 -4.90 -3.08 -24.46
C LYS A 139 -4.29 -4.47 -24.56
N ARG A 140 -3.18 -4.61 -25.30
CA ARG A 140 -2.51 -5.91 -25.51
C ARG A 140 -1.99 -6.58 -24.22
N TYR A 141 -1.83 -5.83 -23.13
CA TYR A 141 -1.42 -6.35 -21.82
C TYR A 141 -2.60 -6.51 -20.86
N LEU A 142 -3.78 -6.02 -21.21
CA LEU A 142 -4.95 -6.08 -20.35
C LEU A 142 -5.62 -7.45 -20.47
N PRO A 143 -6.18 -8.00 -19.37
CA PRO A 143 -7.04 -9.15 -19.46
C PRO A 143 -8.36 -8.77 -20.15
N SER A 144 -9.11 -9.77 -20.62
CA SER A 144 -10.39 -9.55 -21.32
C SER A 144 -11.39 -8.73 -20.51
N GLN A 145 -11.40 -8.88 -19.19
CA GLN A 145 -12.31 -8.15 -18.29
C GLN A 145 -11.77 -6.79 -17.81
N GLY A 146 -10.58 -6.39 -18.27
CA GLY A 146 -9.90 -5.19 -17.78
C GLY A 146 -9.42 -5.29 -16.32
N LEU A 147 -9.09 -4.14 -15.74
CA LEU A 147 -8.49 -3.99 -14.42
C LEU A 147 -9.49 -3.54 -13.34
N CYS A 148 -10.74 -3.25 -13.69
CA CYS A 148 -11.80 -2.80 -12.78
C CYS A 148 -12.37 -3.92 -11.87
N SER A 149 -11.51 -4.82 -11.40
CA SER A 149 -11.85 -5.78 -10.35
C SER A 149 -11.43 -5.24 -8.99
N GLN A 150 -12.23 -5.49 -7.95
CA GLN A 150 -12.00 -4.97 -6.60
C GLN A 150 -10.57 -5.17 -6.10
N VAL A 151 -10.07 -6.40 -6.16
CA VAL A 151 -8.72 -6.74 -5.65
C VAL A 151 -7.64 -5.98 -6.40
N THR A 152 -7.74 -5.91 -7.73
CA THR A 152 -6.74 -5.23 -8.59
C THR A 152 -6.73 -3.73 -8.32
N MET A 153 -7.90 -3.09 -8.32
CA MET A 153 -8.02 -1.65 -8.07
C MET A 153 -7.57 -1.30 -6.64
N TYR A 154 -7.90 -2.13 -5.65
CA TYR A 154 -7.47 -1.91 -4.28
C TYR A 154 -5.94 -1.95 -4.15
N PHE A 155 -5.28 -2.99 -4.68
CA PHE A 155 -3.82 -3.08 -4.62
C PHE A 155 -3.14 -1.94 -5.37
N LEU A 156 -3.66 -1.55 -6.53
CA LEU A 156 -3.16 -0.41 -7.28
C LEU A 156 -3.31 0.89 -6.47
N GLY A 157 -4.51 1.14 -5.93
CA GLY A 157 -4.79 2.31 -5.12
C GLY A 157 -3.94 2.40 -3.85
N CYS A 158 -3.67 1.27 -3.18
CA CYS A 158 -2.73 1.24 -2.05
C CYS A 158 -1.34 1.73 -2.44
N LYS A 159 -0.80 1.28 -3.58
CA LYS A 159 0.52 1.71 -4.04
C LYS A 159 0.53 3.18 -4.40
N VAL A 160 -0.45 3.63 -5.17
CA VAL A 160 -0.58 5.04 -5.56
C VAL A 160 -0.63 5.93 -4.30
N THR A 161 -1.45 5.60 -3.30
CA THR A 161 -1.47 6.34 -2.03
C THR A 161 -0.13 6.31 -1.29
N ASP A 162 0.59 5.18 -1.28
CA ASP A 162 1.92 5.15 -0.65
C ASP A 162 2.92 6.09 -1.38
N PHE A 163 2.82 6.22 -2.70
CA PHE A 163 3.65 7.15 -3.47
C PHE A 163 3.18 8.61 -3.35
N GLU A 164 1.88 8.88 -3.15
CA GLU A 164 1.39 10.23 -2.80
C GLU A 164 2.10 10.79 -1.57
N ILE A 165 2.42 9.94 -0.58
CA ILE A 165 3.20 10.37 0.60
C ILE A 165 4.60 10.84 0.24
N LEU A 166 5.24 10.22 -0.76
CA LEU A 166 6.56 10.62 -1.23
C LEU A 166 6.48 11.90 -2.08
N ALA A 167 5.47 12.00 -2.95
CA ALA A 167 5.21 13.19 -3.75
C ALA A 167 4.91 14.42 -2.87
N ASN A 168 4.06 14.29 -1.85
CA ASN A 168 3.74 15.34 -0.88
C ASN A 168 4.95 15.83 -0.07
N ARG A 169 6.05 15.08 -0.07
CA ARG A 169 7.33 15.46 0.55
C ARG A 169 8.35 15.97 -0.46
N GLY A 170 7.94 16.20 -1.71
CA GLY A 170 8.79 16.70 -2.78
C GLY A 170 9.90 15.72 -3.19
N LEU A 171 9.70 14.42 -3.00
CA LEU A 171 10.71 13.39 -3.28
C LEU A 171 10.57 12.76 -4.68
N MET A 172 9.48 13.01 -5.38
CA MET A 172 9.20 12.41 -6.70
C MET A 172 9.38 13.42 -7.84
N GLY A 173 9.96 12.97 -8.95
CA GLY A 173 10.12 13.75 -10.20
C GLY A 173 8.94 13.63 -11.16
N MET A 174 7.95 12.79 -10.84
CA MET A 174 6.71 12.61 -11.60
C MET A 174 5.56 12.25 -10.66
N GLU A 175 4.33 12.31 -11.16
CA GLU A 175 3.13 11.97 -10.40
C GLU A 175 3.14 10.50 -9.92
N PRO A 176 2.56 10.20 -8.74
CA PRO A 176 2.50 8.86 -8.18
C PRO A 176 1.94 7.81 -9.13
N TRP A 177 0.87 8.16 -9.86
CA TRP A 177 0.26 7.26 -10.83
C TRP A 177 1.22 6.91 -11.96
N ASP A 178 1.89 7.92 -12.54
CA ASP A 178 2.81 7.72 -13.65
C ASP A 178 4.05 6.94 -13.22
N PHE A 179 4.55 7.16 -12.00
CA PHE A 179 5.60 6.34 -11.44
C PHE A 179 5.18 4.88 -11.31
N VAL A 180 4.01 4.60 -10.72
CA VAL A 180 3.50 3.22 -10.58
C VAL A 180 3.30 2.57 -11.95
N ARG A 181 2.68 3.28 -12.89
CA ARG A 181 2.48 2.88 -14.28
C ARG A 181 3.79 2.54 -14.98
N TRP A 182 4.81 3.40 -14.86
CA TRP A 182 6.12 3.18 -15.44
C TRP A 182 6.78 1.90 -14.92
N ARG A 183 6.79 1.73 -13.59
CA ARG A 183 7.46 0.59 -12.95
C ARG A 183 6.75 -0.73 -13.27
N ILE A 184 5.41 -0.74 -13.30
CA ILE A 184 4.63 -1.88 -13.78
C ILE A 184 4.96 -2.17 -15.25
N GLY A 185 5.02 -1.13 -16.10
CA GLY A 185 5.41 -1.25 -17.50
C GLY A 185 6.79 -1.90 -17.69
N LYS A 186 7.80 -1.52 -16.89
CA LYS A 186 9.13 -2.15 -16.95
C LYS A 186 9.07 -3.65 -16.65
N VAL A 187 8.41 -4.06 -15.57
CA VAL A 187 8.27 -5.48 -15.22
C VAL A 187 7.55 -6.26 -16.32
N LEU A 188 6.51 -5.69 -16.92
CA LEU A 188 5.80 -6.32 -18.04
C LEU A 188 6.68 -6.46 -19.28
N ALA A 189 7.44 -5.43 -19.63
CA ALA A 189 8.35 -5.45 -20.77
C ALA A 189 9.44 -6.51 -20.60
N ASP A 190 10.01 -6.62 -19.40
CA ASP A 190 11.06 -7.60 -19.11
C ASP A 190 10.51 -9.04 -19.17
N ARG A 191 9.31 -9.30 -18.64
CA ARG A 191 8.65 -10.62 -18.77
C ARG A 191 8.39 -11.03 -20.22
N MET A 192 8.05 -10.08 -21.10
CA MET A 192 7.84 -10.36 -22.52
C MET A 192 9.14 -10.73 -23.25
N ARG A 193 10.27 -10.12 -22.88
CA ARG A 193 11.58 -10.41 -23.48
C ARG A 193 12.08 -11.82 -23.19
N VAL A 194 11.68 -12.39 -22.05
CA VAL A 194 12.07 -13.74 -21.62
C VAL A 194 11.22 -14.83 -22.31
N GLY A 195 10.37 -14.48 -23.27
CA GLY A 195 9.62 -15.45 -24.08
C GLY A 195 8.51 -16.19 -23.31
N LEU A 196 8.09 -15.67 -22.16
CA LEU A 196 6.93 -16.19 -21.45
C LEU A 196 5.67 -15.98 -22.33
N PRO A 197 4.99 -17.06 -22.78
CA PRO A 197 3.95 -16.96 -23.78
C PRO A 197 2.75 -16.14 -23.30
N GLY A 198 2.29 -15.25 -24.19
CA GLY A 198 0.89 -14.88 -24.44
C GLY A 198 -0.08 -14.83 -23.27
N LYS A 199 0.15 -13.88 -22.34
CA LYS A 199 -0.77 -13.25 -21.36
C LYS A 199 0.03 -13.04 -20.07
N VAL A 200 0.98 -12.11 -20.11
CA VAL A 200 1.57 -11.61 -18.88
C VAL A 200 0.44 -11.04 -18.03
N ASP A 201 0.12 -11.71 -16.93
CA ASP A 201 -0.98 -11.29 -16.07
C ASP A 201 -0.59 -10.01 -15.32
N VAL A 202 -0.97 -8.87 -15.89
CA VAL A 202 -0.80 -7.54 -15.30
C VAL A 202 -1.42 -7.46 -13.90
N LYS A 203 -2.49 -8.23 -13.58
CA LYS A 203 -3.06 -8.29 -12.23
C LYS A 203 -2.06 -8.88 -11.24
N ASN A 204 -1.33 -9.91 -11.65
CA ASN A 204 -0.26 -10.50 -10.85
C ASN A 204 0.92 -9.53 -10.67
N VAL A 205 1.29 -8.75 -11.68
CA VAL A 205 2.34 -7.71 -11.54
C VAL A 205 1.89 -6.64 -10.55
N ILE A 206 0.67 -6.10 -10.71
CA ILE A 206 0.07 -5.12 -9.78
C ILE A 206 0.11 -5.67 -8.36
N THR A 207 -0.27 -6.92 -8.15
CA THR A 207 -0.32 -7.50 -6.80
C THR A 207 1.09 -7.63 -6.19
N ASN A 208 2.09 -8.02 -6.99
CA ASN A 208 3.38 -8.48 -6.49
C ASN A 208 4.56 -7.50 -6.57
N ILE A 209 4.50 -6.43 -7.37
CA ILE A 209 5.63 -5.49 -7.61
C ILE A 209 6.16 -4.76 -6.34
N GLY A 210 5.45 -4.84 -5.21
CA GLY A 210 5.93 -4.36 -3.89
C GLY A 210 6.18 -5.45 -2.85
N GLY A 211 6.00 -6.71 -3.23
CA GLY A 211 6.07 -7.88 -2.36
C GLY A 211 7.51 -8.26 -1.99
N LYS A 212 7.68 -9.27 -1.12
CA LYS A 212 9.01 -9.73 -0.67
C LYS A 212 9.87 -10.28 -1.80
N LYS A 213 9.23 -10.93 -2.78
CA LYS A 213 9.84 -11.46 -3.99
C LYS A 213 9.56 -10.53 -5.18
N SER A 214 9.68 -9.21 -4.97
CA SER A 214 9.41 -8.25 -6.02
C SER A 214 10.40 -8.43 -7.17
N GLU A 215 9.88 -8.43 -8.39
CA GLU A 215 10.67 -8.34 -9.63
C GLU A 215 11.22 -6.93 -9.87
N ASP A 216 10.78 -5.96 -9.07
CA ASP A 216 11.32 -4.60 -9.03
C ASP A 216 11.79 -4.27 -7.60
N PRO A 217 13.05 -4.58 -7.25
CA PRO A 217 13.60 -4.31 -5.92
C PRO A 217 13.59 -2.83 -5.56
N LEU A 218 13.84 -1.94 -6.52
CA LEU A 218 13.86 -0.50 -6.28
C LEU A 218 12.45 0.04 -5.98
N PHE A 219 11.42 -0.45 -6.68
CA PHE A 219 10.03 -0.11 -6.35
C PHE A 219 9.66 -0.57 -4.93
N ARG A 220 10.08 -1.78 -4.54
CA ARG A 220 9.90 -2.29 -3.18
C ARG A 220 10.59 -1.38 -2.16
N GLN A 221 11.85 -1.01 -2.37
CA GLN A 221 12.58 -0.13 -1.46
C GLN A 221 11.94 1.26 -1.37
N ALA A 222 11.41 1.80 -2.47
CA ALA A 222 10.65 3.04 -2.47
C ALA A 222 9.36 2.95 -1.63
N LEU A 223 8.62 1.83 -1.71
CA LEU A 223 7.48 1.57 -0.81
C LEU A 223 7.91 1.48 0.66
N LEU A 224 9.04 0.81 0.95
CA LEU A 224 9.60 0.75 2.29
C LEU A 224 9.96 2.14 2.83
N LEU A 225 10.53 3.00 1.98
CA LEU A 225 10.80 4.39 2.31
C LEU A 225 9.50 5.12 2.69
N SER A 226 8.44 5.02 1.88
CA SER A 226 7.13 5.60 2.22
C SER A 226 6.62 5.08 3.57
N ALA A 227 6.70 3.77 3.80
CA ALA A 227 6.28 3.16 5.06
C ALA A 227 7.09 3.68 6.26
N ARG A 228 8.41 3.85 6.13
CA ARG A 228 9.28 4.45 7.15
C ARG A 228 8.83 5.88 7.47
N LEU A 229 8.56 6.69 6.45
CA LEU A 229 8.10 8.08 6.60
C LEU A 229 6.72 8.20 7.27
N GLN A 230 5.87 7.18 7.14
CA GLN A 230 4.57 7.09 7.81
C GLN A 230 4.63 6.51 9.23
N GLY A 231 5.81 6.08 9.71
CA GLY A 231 5.95 5.34 10.98
C GLY A 231 5.35 3.92 10.94
N ARG A 232 5.25 3.33 9.74
CA ARG A 232 4.62 2.02 9.46
C ARG A 232 5.63 0.98 8.96
N SER A 233 6.91 1.10 9.33
CA SER A 233 7.97 0.16 8.91
C SER A 233 7.66 -1.31 9.23
N ASN A 234 6.91 -1.56 10.30
CA ASN A 234 6.48 -2.90 10.72
C ASN A 234 5.49 -3.60 9.76
N VAL A 235 4.89 -2.88 8.80
CA VAL A 235 3.94 -3.45 7.82
C VAL A 235 4.66 -4.34 6.80
N TYR A 236 5.92 -4.03 6.50
CA TYR A 236 6.69 -4.73 5.46
C TYR A 236 7.91 -5.51 6.01
N GLY A 237 8.27 -5.28 7.28
CA GLY A 237 9.31 -6.03 7.98
C GLY A 237 8.87 -7.44 8.40
N PRO A 238 9.80 -8.31 8.81
CA PRO A 238 9.43 -9.58 9.44
C PRO A 238 8.58 -9.29 10.68
N LYS A 239 7.38 -9.90 10.76
CA LYS A 239 6.55 -9.85 11.96
C LYS A 239 7.40 -10.42 13.10
N LYS A 240 7.86 -9.56 14.02
CA LYS A 240 8.48 -10.02 15.26
C LYS A 240 7.44 -10.93 15.91
N LYS A 241 7.76 -12.22 16.05
CA LYS A 241 6.94 -13.17 16.81
C LYS A 241 6.71 -12.52 18.18
N SER A 242 5.46 -12.29 18.55
CA SER A 242 5.09 -11.82 19.88
C SER A 242 5.53 -12.88 20.88
N GLY A 243 6.68 -12.67 21.53
CA GLY A 243 7.23 -13.66 22.46
C GLY A 243 8.69 -13.48 22.88
N SER A 244 9.37 -12.39 22.51
CA SER A 244 10.73 -12.16 23.02
C SER A 244 10.90 -10.70 23.45
N TYR A 245 10.26 -10.35 24.57
CA TYR A 245 10.80 -9.30 25.43
C TYR A 245 11.96 -9.93 26.21
N LYS A 246 13.16 -9.95 25.62
CA LYS A 246 14.38 -10.00 26.43
C LYS A 246 14.59 -8.60 26.97
N ASN A 247 14.23 -8.39 28.23
CA ASN A 247 14.60 -7.18 28.97
C ASN A 247 16.13 -7.06 28.97
N PRO A 248 16.72 -5.98 28.42
CA PRO A 248 18.12 -5.67 28.64
C PRO A 248 18.21 -4.91 29.95
N GLY A 249 18.63 -5.58 31.01
CA GLY A 249 18.80 -4.92 32.31
C GLY A 249 18.53 -5.84 33.48
N LYS A 250 19.51 -6.70 33.77
CA LYS A 250 19.95 -7.10 35.12
C LYS A 250 21.07 -8.13 34.95
N GLU A 251 22.29 -7.62 34.80
CA GLU A 251 23.45 -8.31 35.35
C GLU A 251 23.21 -8.47 36.86
N LYS A 252 23.26 -9.71 37.35
CA LYS A 252 23.79 -9.98 38.69
C LYS A 252 24.62 -11.26 38.62
N LEU A 253 25.84 -11.09 39.12
CA LEU A 253 26.92 -12.05 39.30
C LEU A 253 26.49 -13.27 40.13
N THR A 254 27.25 -14.35 39.91
CA THR A 254 27.12 -15.70 40.49
C THR A 254 27.34 -15.79 42.01
N PHE A 255 26.73 -16.82 42.63
CA PHE A 255 27.32 -17.87 43.51
C PHE A 255 26.33 -18.33 44.61
N GLY A 256 26.06 -19.64 44.67
CA GLY A 256 25.40 -20.30 45.83
C GLY A 256 24.44 -21.47 45.48
N PRO A 257 24.44 -22.60 46.21
CA PRO A 257 23.92 -23.88 45.75
C PRO A 257 22.40 -24.07 45.97
N LYS A 258 21.78 -24.87 45.09
CA LYS A 258 20.36 -25.28 45.12
C LYS A 258 19.98 -26.01 46.43
N PRO A 259 18.78 -25.74 46.96
CA PRO A 259 18.00 -26.76 47.65
C PRO A 259 16.82 -27.22 46.81
N ARG A 260 16.62 -28.55 46.79
CA ARG A 260 15.39 -29.24 46.42
C ARG A 260 14.36 -29.02 47.54
N GLY A 261 13.11 -28.77 47.21
CA GLY A 261 11.99 -28.82 48.16
C GLY A 261 10.69 -28.37 47.51
N GLY A 262 9.70 -29.28 47.43
CA GLY A 262 8.38 -29.01 46.88
C GLY A 262 7.49 -28.14 47.78
N GLY A 263 6.39 -27.66 47.22
CA GLY A 263 5.35 -26.96 47.96
C GLY A 263 4.29 -26.36 47.04
N ARG A 264 3.06 -26.86 47.14
CA ARG A 264 1.87 -26.42 46.40
C ARG A 264 1.34 -25.07 46.93
N SER A 265 0.60 -24.39 46.05
CA SER A 265 -0.64 -23.62 46.26
C SER A 265 -0.62 -22.12 46.63
N ALA A 266 -1.54 -21.43 45.92
CA ALA A 266 -2.37 -20.29 46.35
C ALA A 266 -1.75 -18.87 46.46
N ALA A 267 -1.77 -18.12 45.35
CA ALA A 267 -2.02 -16.67 45.35
C ALA A 267 -2.32 -16.18 43.93
N ARG A 268 -3.53 -16.45 43.42
CA ARG A 268 -3.99 -15.94 42.12
C ARG A 268 -5.45 -15.48 42.22
N LEU A 269 -5.70 -14.45 43.01
CA LEU A 269 -6.97 -13.74 43.09
C LEU A 269 -6.71 -12.43 43.85
N ARG A 270 -6.30 -11.36 43.14
CA ARG A 270 -6.37 -9.93 43.53
C ARG A 270 -5.56 -9.08 42.55
N SER A 271 -6.01 -8.95 41.29
CA SER A 271 -5.53 -7.88 40.39
C SER A 271 -6.40 -7.68 39.13
N HIS A 272 -7.69 -8.05 39.15
CA HIS A 272 -8.54 -7.92 37.94
C HIS A 272 -9.30 -6.58 37.86
N LYS A 273 -9.37 -5.77 38.92
CA LYS A 273 -10.12 -4.50 38.91
C LYS A 273 -9.33 -3.29 38.38
N THR A 274 -8.00 -3.36 38.34
CA THR A 274 -7.15 -2.25 37.85
C THR A 274 -6.85 -2.34 36.36
N GLU A 275 -6.88 -3.53 35.75
CA GLU A 275 -6.60 -3.69 34.32
C GLU A 275 -7.73 -3.19 33.41
N ASP A 276 -9.00 -3.37 33.81
CA ASP A 276 -10.13 -2.92 32.99
C ASP A 276 -10.24 -1.38 32.95
N ALA A 277 -9.94 -0.69 34.06
CA ALA A 277 -9.89 0.77 34.12
C ALA A 277 -8.75 1.34 33.25
N LEU A 278 -7.56 0.72 33.29
CA LEU A 278 -6.43 1.10 32.42
C LEU A 278 -6.72 0.84 30.93
N ARG A 279 -7.52 -0.18 30.64
CA ARG A 279 -7.91 -0.53 29.26
C ARG A 279 -8.94 0.46 28.71
N GLU A 280 -9.86 0.93 29.54
CA GLU A 280 -10.84 1.95 29.18
C GLU A 280 -10.20 3.31 28.96
N GLU A 281 -9.22 3.68 29.79
CA GLU A 281 -8.45 4.92 29.65
C GLU A 281 -7.58 4.91 28.38
N ALA A 282 -6.96 3.77 28.06
CA ALA A 282 -6.21 3.57 26.82
C ALA A 282 -7.11 3.61 25.57
N GLU A 283 -8.35 3.12 25.67
CA GLU A 283 -9.32 3.25 24.57
C GLU A 283 -9.78 4.69 24.36
N LYS A 284 -9.96 5.46 25.44
CA LYS A 284 -10.34 6.87 25.38
C LYS A 284 -9.25 7.72 24.74
N ASP A 285 -8.00 7.58 25.18
CA ASP A 285 -6.84 8.26 24.56
C ASP A 285 -6.70 7.89 23.07
N ARG A 286 -6.95 6.62 22.71
CA ARG A 286 -6.92 6.19 21.29
C ARG A 286 -8.05 6.81 20.45
N ARG A 287 -9.22 7.06 21.04
CA ARG A 287 -10.35 7.73 20.36
C ARG A 287 -10.06 9.22 20.18
N GLU A 288 -9.53 9.87 21.21
CA GLU A 288 -9.17 11.30 21.18
C GLU A 288 -8.05 11.58 20.17
N ARG A 289 -6.99 10.75 20.12
CA ARG A 289 -5.93 10.87 19.10
C ARG A 289 -6.45 10.68 17.67
N LYS A 290 -7.44 9.80 17.47
CA LYS A 290 -8.08 9.61 16.15
C LYS A 290 -8.98 10.79 15.78
N ALA A 291 -9.68 11.38 16.74
CA ALA A 291 -10.50 12.58 16.53
C ALA A 291 -9.62 13.79 16.19
N ALA A 292 -8.52 14.01 16.92
CA ALA A 292 -7.56 15.08 16.65
C ALA A 292 -6.91 14.97 15.25
N ARG A 293 -6.57 13.74 14.82
CA ARG A 293 -6.05 13.48 13.47
C ARG A 293 -7.07 13.75 12.37
N ARG A 294 -8.36 13.50 12.61
CA ARG A 294 -9.44 13.82 11.68
C ARG A 294 -9.69 15.33 11.60
N ALA A 295 -9.61 16.04 12.73
CA ALA A 295 -9.72 17.49 12.77
C ALA A 295 -8.57 18.17 12.01
N GLN A 296 -7.33 17.66 12.13
CA GLN A 296 -6.18 18.15 11.36
C GLN A 296 -6.27 17.88 9.86
N GLN A 297 -7.00 16.86 9.41
CA GLN A 297 -7.23 16.60 7.98
C GLN A 297 -8.35 17.46 7.37
N GLN A 298 -9.21 18.08 8.20
CA GLN A 298 -10.29 18.96 7.75
C GLN A 298 -9.85 20.43 7.63
N GLN A 299 -8.71 20.81 8.23
CA GLN A 299 -8.10 22.13 8.05
C GLN A 299 -7.12 22.06 6.88
N GLY A 300 -7.62 22.44 5.70
CA GLY A 300 -6.97 22.22 4.42
C GLY A 300 -5.61 22.90 4.23
N THR A 301 -4.79 22.28 3.38
CA THR A 301 -3.70 22.94 2.67
C THR A 301 -3.99 22.78 1.19
N GLY A 302 -4.47 23.86 0.57
CA GLY A 302 -4.69 23.95 -0.86
C GLY A 302 -3.36 23.87 -1.60
N TYR A 303 -3.16 22.78 -2.34
CA TYR A 303 -2.09 22.64 -3.30
C TYR A 303 -2.73 22.36 -4.67
N GLN A 304 -2.72 23.37 -5.54
CA GLN A 304 -3.16 23.27 -6.92
C GLN A 304 -1.99 22.75 -7.77
N GLY A 305 -1.91 21.43 -7.93
CA GLY A 305 -1.01 20.77 -8.87
C GLY A 305 -1.71 20.37 -10.17
N VAL A 306 -1.12 20.75 -11.31
CA VAL A 306 -1.32 20.37 -12.73
C VAL A 306 -2.74 20.42 -13.35
N ASN A 307 -3.84 20.29 -12.60
CA ASN A 307 -5.13 20.81 -13.08
C ASN A 307 -5.06 22.34 -13.25
N GLY A 308 -4.18 23.04 -12.50
CA GLY A 308 -3.87 24.45 -12.72
C GLY A 308 -3.03 24.75 -13.98
N TYR A 309 -2.30 23.77 -14.53
CA TYR A 309 -1.56 23.92 -15.80
C TYR A 309 -2.44 23.55 -17.00
N ARG A 310 -3.32 22.54 -16.86
CA ARG A 310 -4.34 22.18 -17.85
C ARG A 310 -5.39 23.27 -18.04
N HIS A 311 -5.85 23.92 -16.96
CA HIS A 311 -6.75 25.07 -17.05
C HIS A 311 -6.14 26.29 -17.76
N LYS A 312 -4.82 26.49 -17.66
CA LYS A 312 -4.11 27.58 -18.36
C LYS A 312 -4.00 27.35 -19.86
N MET A 313 -4.02 26.09 -20.31
CA MET A 313 -4.03 25.72 -21.74
C MET A 313 -5.44 25.77 -22.34
N THR A 314 -6.50 25.52 -21.57
CA THR A 314 -7.90 25.56 -22.05
C THR A 314 -8.58 26.93 -21.88
N ALA A 315 -8.05 27.81 -21.03
CA ALA A 315 -8.56 29.18 -20.86
C ALA A 315 -7.86 30.21 -21.78
N GLY A 316 -7.03 29.74 -22.72
CA GLY A 316 -6.30 30.56 -23.69
C GLY A 316 -6.74 30.33 -25.14
N SER A 317 -7.94 29.79 -25.37
CA SER A 317 -8.58 29.68 -26.69
C SER A 317 -9.92 30.41 -26.68
#